data_AF-A0A8D0H0X5-F1
#
_entry.id   AF-A0A8D0H0X5-F1
#
_cell.length_a   1.000
_cell.length_b   1.000
_cell.length_c   1.000
_cell.angle_alpha   90.00
_cell.angle_beta   90.00
_cell.angle_gamma   90.00
#
_symmetry.space_group_name_H-M   'P 1'
#
loop_
_entity.id
_entity.type
_entity.pdbx_description
1 polymer ?
#
loop_
_entity_poly.entity_id
_entity_poly.type
_entity_poly.pdbx_seq_one_letter_code
_entity_poly.pdbx_strand_id
1 'polypeptide(L)'
;GTENSSPVRIPVHLLGPVYRGLLLEARTFGSTAALGSWQTPPNNTRFLQCSGNPQGAITHSNTEFKTKQTYTWLPPASGCPSVISFVATVAQSHEIYWLQIKSKVIWRDPNATCGVERYTWTFTVVTLLPLHLLVLFGYIY
;
A
#
# COMPACT_ATOMS: atom_id res chain seq x y z
N GLY A 1 -3.58 -6.84 -28.30
CA GLY A 1 -3.47 -7.99 -27.40
C GLY A 1 -3.27 -7.46 -26.01
N THR A 2 -4.14 -7.81 -25.07
CA THR A 2 -4.10 -7.34 -23.68
C THR A 2 -2.99 -8.08 -22.93
N GLU A 3 -1.79 -7.52 -22.91
CA GLU A 3 -0.71 -8.04 -22.08
C GLU A 3 -1.13 -7.91 -20.62
N ASN A 4 -1.22 -9.04 -19.94
CA ASN A 4 -1.55 -9.13 -18.53
C ASN A 4 -0.35 -8.60 -17.72
N SER A 5 -0.19 -7.28 -17.67
CA SER A 5 0.91 -6.63 -16.98
C SER A 5 0.77 -6.84 -15.48
N SER A 6 1.55 -7.78 -14.94
CA SER A 6 1.64 -7.99 -13.51
C SER A 6 2.29 -6.78 -12.84
N PRO A 7 1.83 -6.38 -11.64
CA PRO A 7 2.39 -5.22 -10.96
C PRO A 7 3.87 -5.46 -10.62
N VAL A 8 4.71 -4.46 -10.91
CA VAL A 8 6.14 -4.48 -10.60
C VAL A 8 6.34 -4.46 -9.09
N ARG A 9 7.10 -5.43 -8.57
CA ARG A 9 7.47 -5.53 -7.15
C ARG A 9 8.88 -4.99 -6.95
N ILE A 10 9.02 -3.97 -6.11
CA ILE A 10 10.31 -3.34 -5.83
C ILE A 10 10.79 -3.79 -4.44
N PRO A 11 11.89 -4.56 -4.35
CA PRO A 11 12.50 -4.88 -3.06
C PRO A 11 13.24 -3.66 -2.51
N VAL A 12 13.06 -3.41 -1.22
CA VAL A 12 13.67 -2.31 -0.47
C VAL A 12 14.42 -2.90 0.70
N HIS A 13 15.73 -2.67 0.75
CA HIS A 13 16.58 -3.20 1.80
C HIS A 13 16.91 -2.11 2.82
N LEU A 14 16.56 -2.35 4.08
CA LEU A 14 17.02 -1.51 5.19
C LEU A 14 18.32 -2.10 5.72
N LEU A 15 19.42 -1.40 5.47
CA LEU A 15 20.78 -1.78 5.87
C LEU A 15 21.23 -0.89 7.03
N GLY A 16 22.06 -1.43 7.92
CA GLY A 16 22.61 -0.66 9.03
C GLY A 16 22.77 -1.49 10.30
N PRO A 17 23.02 -0.82 11.45
CA PRO A 17 23.08 -1.46 12.75
C PRO A 17 21.70 -2.01 13.18
N VAL A 18 21.70 -2.73 14.30
CA VAL A 18 20.47 -3.23 14.92
C VAL A 18 19.56 -2.07 15.31
N TYR A 19 18.26 -2.18 15.04
CA TYR A 19 17.25 -1.17 15.37
C TYR A 19 16.01 -1.79 16.03
N ARG A 20 15.15 -0.95 16.59
CA ARG A 20 13.90 -1.35 17.26
C ARG A 20 12.67 -0.69 16.63
N GLY A 21 12.76 0.61 16.36
CA GLY A 21 11.70 1.39 15.72
C GLY A 21 11.95 1.64 14.24
N LEU A 22 10.87 1.70 13.47
CA LEU A 22 10.90 1.97 12.04
C LEU A 22 9.65 2.75 11.65
N LEU A 23 9.81 3.71 10.74
CA LEU A 23 8.77 4.21 9.85
C LEU A 23 9.38 4.23 8.44
N LEU A 24 8.76 3.54 7.48
CA LEU A 24 9.24 3.43 6.11
C LEU A 24 8.11 3.75 5.13
N GLU A 25 8.37 4.71 4.24
CA GLU A 25 7.40 5.25 3.27
C GLU A 25 8.05 5.38 1.88
N ALA A 26 7.23 5.32 0.83
CA ALA A 26 7.62 5.81 -0.50
C ALA A 26 7.04 7.21 -0.71
N ARG A 27 7.87 8.15 -1.17
CA ARG A 27 7.49 9.56 -1.38
C ARG A 27 8.06 10.10 -2.68
N THR A 28 7.41 11.12 -3.24
CA THR A 28 7.95 11.93 -4.34
C THR A 28 8.54 13.24 -3.79
N PHE A 29 9.34 13.94 -4.60
CA PHE A 29 9.93 15.22 -4.21
C PHE A 29 8.85 16.27 -3.92
N GLY A 30 9.05 17.05 -2.85
CA GLY A 30 8.13 18.12 -2.46
C GLY A 30 6.82 17.65 -1.81
N SER A 31 6.63 16.35 -1.59
CA SER A 31 5.45 15.79 -0.93
C SER A 31 5.82 14.89 0.24
N THR A 32 5.02 14.95 1.31
CA THR A 32 5.10 14.03 2.45
C THR A 32 4.09 12.89 2.36
N ALA A 33 3.21 12.91 1.35
CA ALA A 33 2.20 11.88 1.17
C ALA A 33 2.86 10.53 0.84
N ALA A 34 2.43 9.48 1.52
CA ALA A 34 2.86 8.12 1.26
C ALA A 34 2.25 7.63 -0.06
N LEU A 35 3.06 6.95 -0.87
CA LEU A 35 2.70 6.49 -2.20
C LEU A 35 2.78 4.97 -2.30
N GLY A 36 1.90 4.38 -3.09
CA GLY A 36 1.88 2.95 -3.36
C GLY A 36 1.53 2.14 -2.11
N SER A 37 1.68 0.83 -2.22
CA SER A 37 1.31 -0.11 -1.15
C SER A 37 2.45 -1.06 -0.83
N TRP A 38 2.73 -1.24 0.46
CA TRP A 38 3.65 -2.25 0.93
C TRP A 38 2.99 -3.63 0.91
N GLN A 39 3.79 -4.65 0.62
CA GLN A 39 3.39 -6.05 0.77
C GLN A 39 3.63 -6.53 2.20
N THR A 40 3.16 -7.74 2.49
CA THR A 40 3.28 -8.38 3.82
C THR A 40 4.68 -8.17 4.39
N PRO A 41 4.81 -7.44 5.50
CA PRO A 41 6.10 -7.11 6.04
C PRO A 41 6.64 -8.29 6.87
N PRO A 42 7.96 -8.37 7.05
CA PRO A 42 8.60 -9.39 7.90
C PRO A 42 8.16 -9.27 9.37
N ASN A 43 8.47 -10.31 10.14
CA ASN A 43 8.19 -10.35 11.58
C ASN A 43 8.70 -9.10 12.32
N ASN A 44 8.01 -8.76 13.40
CA ASN A 44 8.26 -7.58 14.24
C ASN A 44 7.99 -6.23 13.54
N THR A 45 7.44 -6.26 12.33
CA THR A 45 6.95 -5.08 11.61
C THR A 45 5.51 -5.28 11.16
N ARG A 46 4.82 -4.18 10.87
CA ARG A 46 3.40 -4.15 10.49
C ARG A 46 3.13 -3.01 9.54
N PHE A 47 1.99 -3.07 8.87
CA PHE A 47 1.46 -1.93 8.13
C PHE A 47 1.09 -0.77 9.06
N LEU A 48 1.24 0.43 8.53
CA LEU A 48 0.73 1.67 9.09
C LEU A 48 -0.06 2.41 8.02
N GLN A 49 -1.25 2.87 8.39
CA GLN A 49 -2.07 3.67 7.50
C GLN A 49 -1.47 5.07 7.34
N CYS A 50 -1.15 5.44 6.11
CA CYS A 50 -0.63 6.76 5.76
C CYS A 50 -1.33 7.27 4.50
N SER A 51 -1.67 8.55 4.47
CA SER A 51 -2.32 9.19 3.32
C SER A 51 -3.60 8.47 2.85
N GLY A 52 -4.38 7.92 3.80
CA GLY A 52 -5.60 7.16 3.50
C GLY A 52 -5.37 5.73 2.99
N ASN A 53 -4.13 5.29 2.80
CA ASN A 53 -3.80 3.92 2.40
C ASN A 53 -3.45 3.06 3.63
N PRO A 54 -4.20 1.99 3.96
CA PRO A 54 -3.90 1.07 5.07
C PRO A 54 -2.52 0.41 4.98
N GLN A 55 -1.97 0.29 3.78
CA GLN A 55 -0.65 -0.28 3.49
C GLN A 55 0.34 0.80 3.00
N GLY A 56 0.10 2.07 3.32
CA GLY A 56 0.92 3.19 2.83
C GLY A 56 2.32 3.24 3.43
N ALA A 57 2.51 2.69 4.63
CA ALA A 57 3.81 2.65 5.30
C ALA A 57 4.05 1.32 6.04
N ILE A 58 5.32 1.08 6.39
CA ILE A 58 5.72 0.05 7.35
C ILE A 58 6.17 0.70 8.65
N THR A 59 5.76 0.12 9.77
CA THR A 59 6.25 0.47 11.11
C THR A 59 6.63 -0.78 11.91
N HIS A 60 7.30 -0.59 13.05
CA HIS A 60 7.52 -1.66 14.02
C HIS A 60 6.20 -2.12 14.68
N SER A 61 6.07 -3.41 14.97
CA SER A 61 4.94 -3.96 15.75
C SER A 61 5.29 -4.16 17.22
N ASN A 62 6.58 -4.22 17.54
CA ASN A 62 7.13 -4.33 18.88
C ASN A 62 8.54 -3.72 18.91
N THR A 63 9.11 -3.63 20.11
CA THR A 63 10.47 -3.10 20.33
C THR A 63 11.56 -4.16 20.21
N GLU A 64 11.25 -5.38 19.77
CA GLU A 64 12.26 -6.42 19.55
C GLU A 64 13.30 -5.98 18.52
N PHE A 65 14.53 -6.47 18.71
CA PHE A 65 15.65 -6.15 17.85
C PHE A 65 15.40 -6.62 16.41
N LYS A 66 15.76 -5.75 15.47
CA LYS A 66 15.68 -5.97 14.03
C LYS A 66 17.06 -5.73 13.44
N THR A 67 17.45 -6.61 12.53
CA THR A 67 18.67 -6.50 11.74
C THR A 67 18.29 -6.11 10.30
N LYS A 68 19.16 -6.35 9.33
CA LYS A 68 18.85 -6.17 7.90
C LYS A 68 17.52 -6.84 7.55
N GLN A 69 16.57 -6.06 7.09
CA GLN A 69 15.29 -6.54 6.59
C GLN A 69 15.04 -6.08 5.14
N THR A 70 14.23 -6.87 4.45
CA THR A 70 13.77 -6.57 3.10
C THR A 70 12.26 -6.38 3.13
N TYR A 71 11.81 -5.30 2.53
CA TYR A 71 10.40 -4.96 2.35
C TYR A 71 10.10 -4.97 0.86
N THR A 72 8.85 -5.24 0.49
CA THR A 72 8.44 -5.22 -0.92
C THR A 72 7.38 -4.15 -1.10
N TRP A 73 7.59 -3.26 -2.07
CA TRP A 73 6.70 -2.17 -2.39
C TRP A 73 6.09 -2.34 -3.78
N LEU A 74 4.82 -1.95 -3.91
CA LEU A 74 4.09 -1.85 -5.17
C LEU A 74 3.84 -0.38 -5.52
N PRO A 75 4.10 0.04 -6.77
CA PRO A 75 3.68 1.35 -7.26
C PRO A 75 2.17 1.59 -7.10
N PRO A 76 1.72 2.85 -6.97
CA PRO A 76 0.31 3.19 -7.03
C PRO A 76 -0.36 2.62 -8.29
N ALA A 77 -1.62 2.21 -8.15
CA ALA A 77 -2.42 1.75 -9.27
C ALA A 77 -2.79 2.89 -10.25
N SER A 78 -2.91 4.11 -9.73
CA SER A 78 -3.15 5.31 -10.54
C SER A 78 -2.29 6.47 -10.06
N GLY A 79 -2.06 7.45 -10.93
CA GLY A 79 -1.38 8.69 -10.55
C GLY A 79 0.06 8.50 -10.07
N CYS A 80 0.78 7.48 -10.53
CA CYS A 80 2.18 7.27 -10.15
C CYS A 80 3.01 8.49 -10.57
N PRO A 81 3.85 9.02 -9.66
CA PRO A 81 4.77 10.09 -10.03
C PRO A 81 5.86 9.58 -10.97
N SER A 82 6.53 10.52 -11.65
CA SER A 82 7.69 10.24 -12.49
C SER A 82 8.92 9.77 -11.70
N VAL A 83 8.98 10.09 -10.41
CA VAL A 83 10.12 9.79 -9.55
C VAL A 83 9.65 9.54 -8.12
N ILE A 84 10.28 8.57 -7.46
CA ILE A 84 10.09 8.31 -6.03
C ILE A 84 11.42 8.06 -5.33
N SER A 85 11.40 8.16 -4.00
CA SER A 85 12.43 7.66 -3.11
C SER A 85 11.77 7.02 -1.89
N PHE A 86 12.43 6.03 -1.30
CA PHE A 86 12.03 5.47 -0.03
C PHE A 86 12.64 6.29 1.09
N VAL A 87 11.83 6.67 2.07
CA VAL A 87 12.22 7.48 3.21
C VAL A 87 11.99 6.68 4.49
N ALA A 88 13.04 6.55 5.28
CA ALA A 88 13.00 5.85 6.56
C ALA A 88 13.29 6.79 7.73
N THR A 89 12.59 6.54 8.83
CA THR A 89 12.98 6.95 10.18
C THR A 89 13.27 5.68 10.96
N VAL A 90 14.44 5.60 11.59
CA VAL A 90 14.91 4.38 12.27
C VAL A 90 15.32 4.76 13.69
N ALA A 91 14.84 4.00 14.67
CA ALA A 91 15.20 4.19 16.07
C ALA A 91 15.95 2.97 16.59
N GLN A 92 17.19 3.16 17.04
CA GLN A 92 17.95 2.14 17.77
C GLN A 92 17.57 2.15 19.26
N SER A 93 17.44 3.34 19.84
CA SER A 93 16.98 3.59 21.21
C SER A 93 16.16 4.89 21.26
N HIS A 94 15.75 5.31 22.45
CA HIS A 94 15.12 6.62 22.65
C HIS A 94 16.06 7.78 22.31
N GLU A 95 17.34 7.62 22.60
CA GLU A 95 18.37 8.66 22.39
C GLU A 95 18.98 8.60 20.99
N ILE A 96 19.04 7.40 20.38
CA ILE A 96 19.71 7.16 19.11
C ILE A 96 18.67 6.83 18.04
N TYR A 97 18.40 7.80 17.18
CA TYR A 97 17.52 7.67 16.04
C TYR A 97 17.98 8.53 14.86
N TRP A 98 17.55 8.15 13.67
CA TRP A 98 17.87 8.84 12.42
C TRP A 98 16.58 9.14 11.68
N LEU A 99 16.49 10.37 11.18
CA LEU A 99 15.34 10.87 10.43
C LEU A 99 15.74 11.06 8.97
N GLN A 100 14.75 11.02 8.06
CA GLN A 100 14.93 11.37 6.65
C GLN A 100 16.05 10.57 5.95
N ILE A 101 16.25 9.30 6.32
CA ILE A 101 17.16 8.40 5.60
C ILE A 101 16.51 8.11 4.24
N LYS A 102 17.18 8.49 3.14
CA LYS A 102 16.64 8.34 1.78
C LYS A 102 17.38 7.26 1.01
N SER A 103 16.65 6.44 0.28
CA SER A 103 17.22 5.56 -0.74
C SER A 103 17.73 6.36 -1.94
N LYS A 104 18.39 5.67 -2.88
CA LYS A 104 18.52 6.17 -4.26
C LYS A 104 17.12 6.42 -4.84
N VAL A 105 17.03 7.41 -5.73
CA VAL A 105 15.80 7.71 -6.47
C VAL A 105 15.52 6.61 -7.50
N ILE A 106 14.24 6.35 -7.73
CA ILE A 106 13.76 5.46 -8.79
C ILE A 106 12.93 6.31 -9.75
N TRP A 107 13.29 6.24 -11.02
CA TRP A 107 12.56 6.89 -12.11
C TRP A 107 11.55 5.91 -12.69
N ARG A 108 10.33 6.40 -12.95
CA ARG A 108 9.33 5.65 -13.71
C ARG A 108 9.83 5.53 -15.15
N ASP A 109 9.79 4.31 -15.69
CA ASP A 109 9.96 4.10 -17.12
C ASP A 109 8.88 4.90 -17.88
N PRO A 110 9.24 5.75 -18.86
CA PRO A 110 8.27 6.52 -19.63
C PRO A 110 7.14 5.67 -20.23
N ASN A 111 7.43 4.42 -20.60
CA ASN A 111 6.50 3.47 -21.19
C ASN A 111 5.72 2.65 -20.15
N ALA A 112 6.09 2.70 -18.86
CA ALA A 112 5.36 1.99 -17.82
C ALA A 112 4.07 2.73 -17.46
N THR A 113 2.94 2.03 -17.49
CA THR A 113 1.66 2.52 -16.98
C THR A 113 1.52 2.22 -15.50
N CYS A 114 0.77 3.07 -14.79
CA CYS A 114 0.26 2.71 -13.47
C CYS A 114 -0.69 1.51 -13.59
N GLY A 115 -0.64 0.59 -12.62
CA GLY A 115 -1.42 -0.64 -12.71
C GLY A 115 -2.92 -0.36 -12.60
N VAL A 116 -3.71 -0.64 -13.64
CA VAL A 116 -5.17 -0.43 -13.56
C VAL A 116 -5.76 -1.17 -12.36
N GLU A 117 -6.46 -0.47 -11.46
CA GLU A 117 -7.23 -1.15 -10.41
C GLU A 117 -8.31 -2.00 -11.09
N ARG A 118 -8.20 -3.33 -10.96
CA ARG A 118 -9.33 -4.22 -11.30
C ARG A 118 -10.35 -4.10 -10.17
N TYR A 119 -11.16 -3.05 -10.22
CA TYR A 119 -12.34 -2.93 -9.37
C TYR A 119 -13.35 -3.98 -9.83
N THR A 120 -13.28 -5.19 -9.27
CA THR A 120 -14.32 -6.19 -9.45
C THR A 120 -15.51 -5.74 -8.62
N TRP A 121 -16.35 -4.86 -9.19
CA TRP A 121 -17.70 -4.67 -8.69
C TRP A 121 -18.43 -6.00 -8.87
N THR A 122 -18.34 -6.88 -7.88
CA THR A 122 -19.33 -7.94 -7.72
C THR A 122 -20.63 -7.22 -7.40
N PHE A 123 -21.38 -6.84 -8.43
CA PHE A 123 -22.78 -6.51 -8.27
C PHE A 123 -23.46 -7.78 -7.79
N THR A 124 -23.56 -7.97 -6.48
CA THR A 124 -24.58 -8.84 -5.92
C THR A 124 -25.89 -8.20 -6.33
N VAL A 125 -26.45 -8.64 -7.46
CA VAL A 125 -27.82 -8.34 -7.83
C VAL A 125 -28.66 -8.97 -6.74
N VAL A 126 -29.00 -8.18 -5.71
CA VAL A 126 -30.05 -8.54 -4.77
C VAL A 126 -31.31 -8.53 -5.59
N THR A 127 -31.68 -9.69 -6.12
CA THR A 127 -32.95 -9.89 -6.81
C THR A 127 -34.04 -9.70 -5.76
N LEU A 128 -34.52 -8.46 -5.65
CA LEU A 128 -35.75 -8.16 -4.92
C LEU A 128 -36.87 -8.91 -5.66
N LEU A 129 -37.26 -10.06 -5.10
CA LEU A 129 -38.48 -10.76 -5.45
C LEU A 129 -39.63 -9.74 -5.46
N PRO A 130 -40.29 -9.48 -6.60
CA PRO A 130 -41.39 -8.54 -6.63
C PRO A 130 -42.54 -9.20 -5.86
N LEU A 131 -42.82 -8.68 -4.67
CA LEU A 131 -44.02 -9.00 -3.90
C LEU A 131 -45.23 -8.36 -4.61
N HIS A 132 -45.58 -8.90 -5.77
CA HIS A 132 -46.68 -8.43 -6.63
C HIS A 132 -47.71 -9.54 -6.86
N LEU A 133 -48.20 -10.15 -5.78
CA LEU A 133 -49.39 -11.03 -5.84
C LEU A 133 -50.12 -11.09 -4.49
N LEU A 134 -50.40 -9.93 -3.89
CA LEU A 134 -51.36 -9.81 -2.77
C LEU A 134 -52.48 -8.80 -3.04
N VAL A 135 -52.67 -8.36 -4.27
CA VAL A 135 -53.83 -7.56 -4.65
C VAL A 135 -54.32 -8.09 -5.98
N LEU A 136 -55.62 -8.41 -6.06
CA LEU A 136 -56.36 -9.04 -7.19
C LEU A 136 -56.80 -10.51 -7.01
N PHE A 137 -57.13 -10.95 -5.79
CA PHE A 137 -58.25 -11.89 -5.59
C PHE A 137 -59.08 -11.45 -4.38
N GLY A 138 -59.67 -10.27 -4.53
CA GLY A 138 -60.78 -9.81 -3.72
C GLY A 138 -61.56 -8.84 -4.59
N TYR A 139 -62.85 -9.13 -4.81
CA TYR A 139 -63.84 -8.49 -5.71
C TYR A 139 -63.80 -9.04 -7.16
N ILE A 140 -64.83 -9.70 -7.72
CA ILE A 140 -66.29 -9.73 -7.48
C ILE A 140 -66.90 -11.05 -8.01
N TYR A 141 -68.03 -11.46 -7.39
CA TYR A 141 -69.12 -12.36 -7.85
C TYR A 141 -68.96 -13.12 -9.17
#